data_AF-A0A962BSQ9-F1
#
_entry.id   AF-A0A962BSQ9-F1
#
_cell.length_a   1.000
_cell.length_b   1.000
_cell.length_c   1.000
_cell.angle_alpha   90.00
_cell.angle_beta   90.00
_cell.angle_gamma   90.00
#
_symmetry.space_group_name_H-M   'P 1'
#
loop_
_entity.id
_entity.type
_entity.pdbx_description
1 polymer ?
#
loop_
_entity_poly.entity_id
_entity_poly.type
_entity_poly.pdbx_seq_one_letter_code
_entity_poly.pdbx_strand_id
1 'polypeptide(L)'
;MADLLSEHPNFSWAQRLSALEAVFLDVSDLQQGWSSRAALRVALEKVSASLARDLKTLQEEGDFLFPARRQENFQLLTVENVDTLRRWGASGVCPSLVALCAYACDNFEITRPDLVYPLLTAAVLGEVENNQTYHSNMHYRKVLMQIMRLCSVHNDIYEGTIRAFDEGQRALLLIAACVHDLGHDGNGNMIKGVFFKSRMERLSFEFSRPFLERAGLADAGELEKLAVMLLCTDVTPLNSPMNPVNQMKSAYRFHFLGDDRKVDSLNLEKDLRVLQKDKKLTMMSLILHEADVATSAGLGYEMTQYETALYRKEVCDDEARPHHIVDFLNNICQRSMLSEAAQKLYAANLARTLILAEEAVKNGDEPFPAPEHSDFILGITKKNPGQSKAIN
;
A
#
# COMPACT_ATOMS: atom_id res chain seq x y z
N MET A 1 22.20 20.78 -5.00
CA MET A 1 21.63 19.43 -4.79
C MET A 1 21.53 18.66 -6.10
N ALA A 2 20.91 19.20 -7.16
CA ALA A 2 20.92 18.55 -8.48
C ALA A 2 22.34 18.12 -8.95
N ASP A 3 23.36 18.96 -8.71
CA ASP A 3 24.77 18.63 -9.02
C ASP A 3 25.42 17.62 -8.07
N LEU A 4 24.91 17.45 -6.84
CA LEU A 4 25.42 16.45 -5.88
C LEU A 4 24.82 15.05 -6.14
N LEU A 5 23.66 14.99 -6.80
CA LEU A 5 22.88 13.78 -7.00
C LEU A 5 23.10 13.15 -8.39
N SER A 6 23.69 13.89 -9.34
CA SER A 6 23.87 13.47 -10.74
C SER A 6 25.19 12.72 -11.03
N GLU A 7 26.18 12.72 -10.13
CA GLU A 7 27.56 12.34 -10.51
C GLU A 7 28.00 10.90 -10.19
N HIS A 8 27.26 10.08 -9.43
CA HIS A 8 27.80 8.78 -8.97
C HIS A 8 26.81 7.60 -8.95
N PRO A 9 26.72 6.80 -10.04
CA PRO A 9 25.90 5.58 -10.05
C PRO A 9 26.36 4.50 -9.04
N ASN A 10 27.60 4.60 -8.53
CA ASN A 10 28.21 3.62 -7.62
C ASN A 10 28.02 3.92 -6.13
N PHE A 11 27.14 4.85 -5.76
CA PHE A 11 26.86 5.09 -4.35
C PHE A 11 26.10 3.93 -3.71
N SER A 12 26.63 3.48 -2.56
CA SER A 12 25.95 2.58 -1.65
C SER A 12 24.63 3.21 -1.16
N TRP A 13 23.68 2.36 -0.78
CA TRP A 13 22.41 2.82 -0.19
C TRP A 13 22.61 3.74 1.01
N ALA A 14 23.64 3.49 1.83
CA ALA A 14 24.01 4.36 2.95
C ALA A 14 24.41 5.77 2.51
N GLN A 15 25.24 5.91 1.46
CA GLN A 15 25.63 7.21 0.92
C GLN A 15 24.45 7.99 0.35
N ARG A 16 23.54 7.29 -0.35
CA ARG A 16 22.31 7.90 -0.88
C ARG A 16 21.41 8.40 0.25
N LEU A 17 21.28 7.64 1.33
CA LEU A 17 20.49 8.02 2.50
C LEU A 17 21.09 9.23 3.22
N SER A 18 22.42 9.26 3.43
CA SER A 18 23.10 10.42 4.02
C SER A 18 22.91 11.70 3.21
N ALA A 19 22.82 11.61 1.88
CA ALA A 19 22.55 12.77 1.03
C ALA A 19 21.15 13.39 1.25
N LEU A 20 20.20 12.64 1.83
CA LEU A 20 18.86 13.15 2.12
C LEU A 20 18.82 14.13 3.29
N GLU A 21 19.85 14.20 4.14
CA GLU A 21 19.90 15.17 5.24
C GLU A 21 19.68 16.61 4.74
N ALA A 22 20.27 16.96 3.60
CA ALA A 22 20.09 18.25 2.97
C ALA A 22 18.64 18.49 2.50
N VAL A 23 17.95 17.47 2.02
CA VAL A 23 16.51 17.54 1.63
C VAL A 23 15.70 18.00 2.84
N PHE A 24 15.86 17.33 3.99
CA PHE A 24 15.05 17.58 5.17
C PHE A 24 15.39 18.90 5.88
N LEU A 25 16.63 19.36 5.80
CA LEU A 25 17.06 20.64 6.39
C LEU A 25 16.55 21.84 5.59
N ASP A 26 16.46 21.72 4.26
CA ASP A 26 16.15 22.84 3.38
C ASP A 26 14.65 23.16 3.24
N VAL A 27 13.76 22.26 3.66
CA VAL A 27 12.32 22.53 3.67
C VAL A 27 12.00 23.49 4.83
N SER A 28 11.78 24.77 4.48
CA SER A 28 11.50 25.86 5.42
C SER A 28 10.10 25.77 6.04
N ASP A 29 9.15 25.20 5.31
CA ASP A 29 7.72 25.36 5.56
C ASP A 29 7.08 24.08 6.14
N LEU A 30 7.65 23.57 7.23
CA LEU A 30 7.00 22.54 8.06
C LEU A 30 5.75 23.04 8.81
N GLN A 31 5.23 24.22 8.45
CA GLN A 31 4.16 24.93 9.15
C GLN A 31 2.82 24.17 9.16
N GLN A 32 2.66 23.11 8.35
CA GLN A 32 1.44 22.33 8.31
C GLN A 32 1.34 21.21 9.38
N GLY A 33 2.34 21.08 10.27
CA GLY A 33 2.12 20.52 11.61
C GLY A 33 2.03 18.99 11.75
N TRP A 34 2.13 18.20 10.68
CA TRP A 34 2.07 16.74 10.79
C TRP A 34 3.31 16.12 11.45
N SER A 35 4.47 16.76 11.33
CA SER A 35 5.75 16.31 11.91
C SER A 35 6.70 17.48 12.18
N SER A 36 7.77 17.22 12.93
CA SER A 36 8.83 18.19 13.24
C SER A 36 10.15 17.79 12.59
N ARG A 37 11.07 18.76 12.41
CA ARG A 37 12.44 18.46 11.94
C ARG A 37 13.15 17.45 12.83
N ALA A 38 12.90 17.52 14.14
CA ALA A 38 13.47 16.58 15.10
C ALA A 38 12.96 15.16 14.84
N ALA A 39 11.65 14.99 14.60
CA ALA A 39 11.07 13.68 14.31
C ALA A 39 11.59 13.10 12.98
N LEU A 40 11.70 13.91 11.93
CA LEU A 40 12.31 13.50 10.66
C LEU A 40 13.77 13.06 10.82
N ARG A 41 14.55 13.82 11.60
CA ARG A 41 15.94 13.48 11.90
C ARG A 41 16.03 12.16 12.67
N VAL A 42 15.18 11.95 13.68
CA VAL A 42 15.13 10.69 14.44
C VAL A 42 14.77 9.52 13.52
N ALA A 43 13.81 9.68 12.62
CA ALA A 43 13.47 8.65 11.63
C ALA A 43 14.66 8.31 10.74
N LEU A 44 15.34 9.33 10.20
CA LEU A 44 16.52 9.16 9.35
C LEU A 44 17.69 8.47 10.08
N GLU A 45 17.97 8.86 11.33
CA GLU A 45 19.01 8.24 12.16
C GLU A 45 18.69 6.77 12.47
N LYS A 46 17.42 6.47 12.83
CA LYS A 46 16.96 5.10 13.10
C LYS A 46 17.11 4.20 11.88
N VAL A 47 16.66 4.67 10.71
CA VAL A 47 16.76 3.93 9.46
C VAL A 47 18.22 3.75 9.06
N SER A 48 19.05 4.79 9.16
CA SER A 48 20.47 4.72 8.83
C SER A 48 21.19 3.66 9.69
N ALA A 49 20.83 3.56 10.97
CA ALA A 49 21.39 2.57 11.87
C ALA A 49 20.94 1.13 11.56
N SER A 50 19.73 0.92 11.02
CA SER A 50 19.19 -0.41 10.72
C SER A 50 19.41 -0.89 9.28
N LEU A 51 19.70 0.02 8.34
CA LEU A 51 19.65 -0.24 6.90
C LEU A 51 20.42 -1.49 6.46
N ALA A 52 21.67 -1.65 6.90
CA ALA A 52 22.50 -2.78 6.48
C ALA A 52 21.94 -4.14 6.96
N ARG A 53 21.41 -4.19 8.18
CA ARG A 53 20.75 -5.38 8.74
C ARG A 53 19.46 -5.66 7.98
N ASP A 54 18.63 -4.64 7.78
CA ASP A 54 17.33 -4.77 7.13
C ASP A 54 17.47 -5.25 5.67
N LEU A 55 18.44 -4.71 4.92
CA LEU A 55 18.76 -5.15 3.57
C LEU A 55 19.26 -6.60 3.54
N LYS A 56 20.11 -6.99 4.49
CA LYS A 56 20.56 -8.38 4.60
C LYS A 56 19.39 -9.33 4.82
N THR A 57 18.49 -9.00 5.74
CA THR A 57 17.27 -9.79 5.97
C THR A 57 16.40 -9.89 4.72
N LEU A 58 16.23 -8.80 3.97
CA LEU A 58 15.50 -8.83 2.69
C LEU A 58 16.19 -9.66 1.62
N GLN A 59 17.53 -9.67 1.56
CA GLN A 59 18.27 -10.52 0.64
C GLN A 59 18.16 -12.01 0.99
N GLU A 60 18.00 -12.34 2.29
CA GLU A 60 17.88 -13.72 2.76
C GLU A 60 16.44 -14.24 2.69
N GLU A 61 15.43 -13.37 2.88
CA GLU A 61 14.03 -13.79 3.08
C GLU A 61 13.03 -13.10 2.12
N GLY A 62 13.44 -12.11 1.33
CA GLY A 62 12.55 -11.20 0.60
C GLY A 62 12.12 -11.66 -0.80
N ASP A 63 12.58 -12.82 -1.27
CA ASP A 63 12.35 -13.26 -2.66
C ASP A 63 10.85 -13.43 -3.00
N PHE A 64 9.99 -13.71 -2.02
CA PHE A 64 8.53 -13.81 -2.22
C PHE A 64 7.88 -12.48 -2.66
N LEU A 65 8.58 -11.35 -2.50
CA LEU A 65 8.13 -10.03 -2.94
C LEU A 65 8.16 -9.89 -4.47
N PHE A 66 8.90 -10.75 -5.18
CA PHE A 66 9.02 -10.74 -6.64
C PHE A 66 8.59 -12.09 -7.25
N PRO A 67 7.30 -12.46 -7.10
CA PRO A 67 6.84 -13.81 -7.38
C PRO A 67 7.02 -14.26 -8.83
N ALA A 68 7.05 -13.33 -9.79
CA ALA A 68 7.32 -13.64 -11.19
C ALA A 68 8.71 -14.29 -11.41
N ARG A 69 9.70 -13.94 -10.58
CA ARG A 69 11.06 -14.47 -10.71
C ARG A 69 11.20 -15.92 -10.27
N ARG A 70 10.38 -16.37 -9.33
CA ARG A 70 10.49 -17.72 -8.75
C ARG A 70 9.83 -18.80 -9.61
N GLN A 71 8.95 -18.46 -10.56
CA GLN A 71 8.09 -19.43 -11.28
C GLN A 71 7.35 -20.40 -10.34
N GLU A 72 7.19 -20.01 -9.08
CA GLU A 72 6.59 -20.83 -8.03
C GLU A 72 5.08 -20.60 -7.95
N ASN A 73 4.40 -21.48 -7.23
CA ASN A 73 2.97 -21.35 -6.98
C ASN A 73 2.69 -20.10 -6.14
N PHE A 74 1.94 -19.13 -6.68
CA PHE A 74 1.53 -17.90 -5.98
C PHE A 74 0.91 -18.15 -4.61
N GLN A 75 0.24 -19.30 -4.40
CA GLN A 75 -0.31 -19.65 -3.10
C GLN A 75 0.78 -19.85 -2.04
N LEU A 76 1.90 -20.51 -2.39
CA LEU A 76 3.02 -20.71 -1.47
C LEU A 76 3.66 -19.38 -1.10
N LEU A 77 3.89 -18.50 -2.09
CA LEU A 77 4.44 -17.17 -1.87
C LEU A 77 3.49 -16.27 -1.05
N THR A 78 2.18 -16.46 -1.18
CA THR A 78 1.20 -15.79 -0.32
C THR A 78 1.26 -16.30 1.12
N VAL A 79 1.49 -17.60 1.35
CA VAL A 79 1.73 -18.14 2.70
C VAL A 79 3.00 -17.56 3.30
N GLU A 80 4.11 -17.52 2.55
CA GLU A 80 5.37 -16.89 3.00
C GLU A 80 5.20 -15.40 3.35
N ASN A 81 4.41 -14.67 2.54
CA ASN A 81 4.06 -13.27 2.83
C ASN A 81 3.27 -13.14 4.13
N VAL A 82 2.21 -13.93 4.32
CA VAL A 82 1.39 -13.92 5.55
C VAL A 82 2.23 -14.29 6.77
N ASP A 83 3.10 -15.29 6.66
CA ASP A 83 3.99 -15.72 7.73
C ASP A 83 4.99 -14.64 8.13
N THR A 84 5.52 -13.91 7.14
CA THR A 84 6.42 -12.78 7.37
C THR A 84 5.70 -11.63 8.06
N LEU A 85 4.52 -11.24 7.58
CA LEU A 85 3.72 -10.19 8.21
C LEU A 85 3.30 -10.54 9.64
N ARG A 86 3.00 -11.82 9.91
CA ARG A 86 2.72 -12.32 11.26
C ARG A 86 3.93 -12.18 12.17
N ARG A 87 5.13 -12.60 11.72
CA ARG A 87 6.38 -12.45 12.50
C ARG A 87 6.65 -10.99 12.84
N TRP A 88 6.43 -10.09 11.88
CA TRP A 88 6.61 -8.66 12.07
C TRP A 88 5.60 -8.08 13.05
N GLY A 89 4.32 -8.45 12.93
CA GLY A 89 3.27 -8.03 13.87
C GLY A 89 3.52 -8.53 15.29
N ALA A 90 3.99 -9.77 15.47
CA ALA A 90 4.24 -10.36 16.77
C ALA A 90 5.52 -9.83 17.46
N SER A 91 6.58 -9.60 16.69
CA SER A 91 7.88 -9.17 17.25
C SER A 91 8.08 -7.64 17.27
N GLY A 92 7.34 -6.90 16.45
CA GLY A 92 7.60 -5.49 16.16
C GLY A 92 8.88 -5.26 15.35
N VAL A 93 9.62 -6.31 14.99
CA VAL A 93 10.87 -6.23 14.23
C VAL A 93 10.57 -6.49 12.76
N CYS A 94 10.79 -5.47 11.94
CA CYS A 94 10.60 -5.54 10.49
C CYS A 94 11.63 -4.63 9.78
N PRO A 95 11.96 -4.92 8.51
CA PRO A 95 12.74 -4.00 7.68
C PRO A 95 12.10 -2.62 7.60
N SER A 96 12.93 -1.58 7.52
CA SER A 96 12.47 -0.23 7.20
C SER A 96 11.87 -0.13 5.78
N LEU A 97 10.97 0.83 5.57
CA LEU A 97 10.48 1.24 4.25
C LEU A 97 11.64 1.59 3.33
N VAL A 98 12.67 2.27 3.85
CA VAL A 98 13.87 2.59 3.07
C VAL A 98 14.60 1.34 2.59
N ALA A 99 14.75 0.32 3.44
CA ALA A 99 15.33 -0.96 3.04
C ALA A 99 14.45 -1.68 2.00
N LEU A 100 13.12 -1.68 2.18
CA LEU A 100 12.17 -2.23 1.20
C LEU A 100 12.26 -1.52 -0.15
N CYS A 101 12.33 -0.17 -0.17
CA CYS A 101 12.47 0.62 -1.38
C CYS A 101 13.83 0.41 -2.06
N ALA A 102 14.93 0.36 -1.30
CA ALA A 102 16.25 0.04 -1.83
C ALA A 102 16.28 -1.36 -2.48
N TYR A 103 15.72 -2.36 -1.79
CA TYR A 103 15.57 -3.71 -2.33
C TYR A 103 14.65 -3.73 -3.57
N ALA A 104 13.58 -2.94 -3.59
CA ALA A 104 12.74 -2.76 -4.77
C ALA A 104 13.48 -2.12 -5.94
N CYS A 105 14.31 -1.10 -5.70
CA CYS A 105 15.13 -0.48 -6.74
C CYS A 105 16.10 -1.47 -7.38
N ASP A 106 16.78 -2.28 -6.57
CA ASP A 106 17.71 -3.30 -7.07
C ASP A 106 16.98 -4.35 -7.92
N ASN A 107 15.77 -4.75 -7.53
CA ASN A 107 14.99 -5.76 -8.24
C ASN A 107 14.16 -5.23 -9.43
N PHE A 108 13.83 -3.94 -9.45
CA PHE A 108 13.14 -3.30 -10.57
C PHE A 108 14.08 -2.52 -11.49
N GLU A 109 15.38 -2.49 -11.18
CA GLU A 109 16.39 -1.73 -11.92
C GLU A 109 16.05 -0.23 -11.97
N ILE A 110 15.58 0.32 -10.83
CA ILE A 110 15.34 1.76 -10.67
C ILE A 110 16.68 2.39 -10.27
N THR A 111 17.32 3.05 -11.23
CA THR A 111 18.69 3.55 -11.14
C THR A 111 18.78 5.07 -11.25
N ARG A 112 17.78 5.69 -11.89
CA ARG A 112 17.71 7.14 -12.12
C ARG A 112 17.69 7.93 -10.82
N PRO A 113 18.65 8.84 -10.57
CA PRO A 113 18.70 9.66 -9.37
C PRO A 113 17.43 10.45 -9.09
N ASP A 114 16.82 11.02 -10.15
CA ASP A 114 15.58 11.80 -10.08
C ASP A 114 14.33 10.96 -9.74
N LEU A 115 14.47 9.63 -9.68
CA LEU A 115 13.44 8.71 -9.17
C LEU A 115 13.83 8.13 -7.80
N VAL A 116 15.10 7.74 -7.63
CA VAL A 116 15.60 7.10 -6.42
C VAL A 116 15.55 8.05 -5.21
N TYR A 117 15.99 9.30 -5.34
CA TYR A 117 16.01 10.22 -4.21
C TYR A 117 14.61 10.61 -3.72
N PRO A 118 13.63 10.91 -4.59
CA PRO A 118 12.24 11.08 -4.17
C PRO A 118 11.65 9.84 -3.51
N LEU A 119 11.96 8.64 -4.02
CA LEU A 119 11.52 7.39 -3.42
C LEU A 119 12.08 7.18 -2.01
N LEU A 120 13.39 7.33 -1.82
CA LEU A 120 13.98 7.21 -0.48
C LEU A 120 13.48 8.30 0.47
N THR A 121 13.23 9.51 -0.05
CA THR A 121 12.61 10.59 0.72
C THR A 121 11.21 10.20 1.19
N ALA A 122 10.34 9.74 0.29
CA ALA A 122 9.01 9.23 0.59
C ALA A 122 9.05 8.13 1.67
N ALA A 123 9.99 7.19 1.54
CA ALA A 123 10.17 6.10 2.50
C ALA A 123 10.58 6.61 3.89
N VAL A 124 11.46 7.62 4.00
CA VAL A 124 11.80 8.24 5.29
C VAL A 124 10.60 9.00 5.89
N LEU A 125 9.78 9.67 5.07
CA LEU A 125 8.56 10.32 5.56
C LEU A 125 7.61 9.31 6.21
N GLY A 126 7.43 8.14 5.58
CA GLY A 126 6.63 7.04 6.12
C GLY A 126 7.24 6.33 7.33
N GLU A 127 8.47 6.68 7.74
CA GLU A 127 9.15 6.16 8.95
C GLU A 127 9.07 7.11 10.14
N VAL A 128 8.53 8.32 9.94
CA VAL A 128 8.16 9.18 11.08
C VAL A 128 7.20 8.41 11.96
N GLU A 129 7.47 8.40 13.27
CA GLU A 129 6.74 7.59 14.22
C GLU A 129 5.23 7.87 14.15
N ASN A 130 4.49 6.80 13.85
CA ASN A 130 3.05 6.81 13.73
C ASN A 130 2.48 5.60 14.49
N ASN A 131 1.88 5.91 15.64
CA ASN A 131 1.36 4.95 16.61
C ASN A 131 -0.17 4.76 16.50
N GLN A 132 -0.77 5.14 15.36
CA GLN A 132 -2.16 4.77 15.07
C GLN A 132 -2.32 3.25 15.06
N THR A 133 -3.55 2.76 15.26
CA THR A 133 -3.77 1.30 15.42
C THR A 133 -3.71 0.57 14.08
N TYR A 134 -4.40 1.09 13.06
CA TYR A 134 -4.44 0.55 11.72
C TYR A 134 -3.51 1.32 10.79
N HIS A 135 -3.73 2.63 10.57
CA HIS A 135 -2.96 3.47 9.64
C HIS A 135 -1.59 3.86 10.24
N SER A 136 -0.79 2.85 10.60
CA SER A 136 0.48 2.93 11.32
C SER A 136 1.70 2.76 10.40
N ASN A 137 2.92 2.87 10.95
CA ASN A 137 4.13 2.54 10.18
C ASN A 137 4.14 1.10 9.63
N MET A 138 3.45 0.16 10.29
CA MET A 138 3.31 -1.22 9.81
C MET A 138 2.36 -1.32 8.60
N HIS A 139 1.35 -0.46 8.52
CA HIS A 139 0.45 -0.42 7.36
C HIS A 139 1.18 0.01 6.09
N TYR A 140 2.01 1.06 6.13
CA TYR A 140 2.84 1.43 4.97
C TYR A 140 3.71 0.26 4.47
N ARG A 141 4.29 -0.53 5.39
CA ARG A 141 5.09 -1.72 5.03
C ARG A 141 4.25 -2.78 4.33
N LYS A 142 3.07 -3.08 4.88
CA LYS A 142 2.09 -4.00 4.30
C LYS A 142 1.73 -3.59 2.86
N VAL A 143 1.38 -2.32 2.65
CA VAL A 143 1.00 -1.78 1.33
C VAL A 143 2.19 -1.79 0.37
N LEU A 144 3.38 -1.35 0.80
CA LEU A 144 4.58 -1.34 -0.02
C LEU A 144 4.96 -2.75 -0.51
N MET A 145 4.88 -3.75 0.37
CA MET A 145 5.10 -5.15 -0.02
C MET A 145 4.10 -5.61 -1.08
N GLN A 146 2.82 -5.24 -0.95
CA GLN A 146 1.81 -5.62 -1.93
C GLN A 146 2.01 -4.88 -3.27
N ILE A 147 2.46 -3.62 -3.26
CA ILE A 147 2.89 -2.91 -4.47
C ILE A 147 4.02 -3.66 -5.17
N MET A 148 5.06 -4.09 -4.44
CA MET A 148 6.18 -4.84 -5.03
C MET A 148 5.69 -6.13 -5.72
N ARG A 149 4.84 -6.91 -5.03
CA ARG A 149 4.27 -8.15 -5.57
C ARG A 149 3.39 -7.88 -6.79
N LEU A 150 2.50 -6.90 -6.72
CA LEU A 150 1.61 -6.53 -7.82
C LEU A 150 2.38 -5.99 -9.03
N CYS A 151 3.37 -5.12 -8.83
CA CYS A 151 4.22 -4.63 -9.91
C CYS A 151 5.00 -5.76 -10.58
N SER A 152 5.55 -6.69 -9.79
CA SER A 152 6.26 -7.85 -10.32
C SER A 152 5.35 -8.72 -11.20
N VAL A 153 4.14 -9.04 -10.73
CA VAL A 153 3.19 -9.84 -11.51
C VAL A 153 2.65 -9.08 -12.73
N HIS A 154 2.35 -7.79 -12.59
CA HIS A 154 1.87 -6.96 -13.70
C HIS A 154 2.89 -6.89 -14.84
N ASN A 155 4.15 -6.61 -14.53
CA ASN A 155 5.19 -6.53 -15.54
C ASN A 155 5.51 -7.89 -16.19
N ASP A 156 5.36 -9.00 -15.45
CA ASP A 156 5.44 -10.36 -15.99
C ASP A 156 4.32 -10.64 -16.99
N ILE A 157 3.06 -10.33 -16.64
CA ILE A 157 1.89 -10.51 -17.52
C ILE A 157 2.05 -9.72 -18.83
N TYR A 158 2.61 -8.51 -18.74
CA TYR A 158 2.68 -7.57 -19.86
C TYR A 158 4.10 -7.39 -20.42
N GLU A 159 5.00 -8.34 -20.17
CA GLU A 159 6.39 -8.28 -20.61
C GLU A 159 6.50 -8.01 -22.12
N GLY A 160 7.40 -7.10 -22.50
CA GLY A 160 7.61 -6.71 -23.90
C GLY A 160 6.49 -5.88 -24.53
N THR A 161 5.45 -5.51 -23.77
CA THR A 161 4.35 -4.67 -24.27
C THR A 161 4.39 -3.25 -23.70
N ILE A 162 3.69 -2.32 -24.35
CA ILE A 162 3.51 -0.94 -23.86
C ILE A 162 2.69 -0.84 -22.55
N ARG A 163 2.11 -1.97 -22.07
CA ARG A 163 1.32 -2.04 -20.84
C ARG A 163 2.17 -2.32 -19.60
N ALA A 164 3.38 -2.85 -19.77
CA ALA A 164 4.33 -3.00 -18.67
C ALA A 164 4.67 -1.61 -18.08
N PHE A 165 4.87 -1.56 -16.77
CA PHE A 165 5.33 -0.36 -16.10
C PHE A 165 6.81 -0.14 -16.39
N ASP A 166 7.14 1.06 -16.82
CA ASP A 166 8.53 1.51 -16.94
C ASP A 166 9.14 1.83 -15.56
N GLU A 167 10.39 2.27 -15.55
CA GLU A 167 11.12 2.65 -14.34
C GLU A 167 10.42 3.77 -13.54
N GLY A 168 9.96 4.82 -14.23
CA GLY A 168 9.29 5.96 -13.60
C GLY A 168 7.97 5.57 -12.95
N GLN A 169 7.19 4.74 -13.63
CA GLN A 169 5.91 4.24 -13.14
C GLN A 169 6.05 3.36 -11.90
N ARG A 170 7.07 2.49 -11.88
CA ARG A 170 7.39 1.66 -10.71
C ARG A 170 7.85 2.52 -9.54
N ALA A 171 8.72 3.50 -9.78
CA ALA A 171 9.15 4.45 -8.75
C ALA A 171 7.97 5.24 -8.17
N LEU A 172 7.07 5.74 -9.02
CA LEU A 172 5.90 6.51 -8.59
C LEU A 172 4.92 5.67 -7.73
N LEU A 173 4.69 4.40 -8.10
CA LEU A 173 3.90 3.47 -7.29
C LEU A 173 4.50 3.23 -5.90
N LEU A 174 5.83 3.05 -5.83
CA LEU A 174 6.53 2.87 -4.57
C LEU A 174 6.51 4.15 -3.71
N ILE A 175 6.67 5.32 -4.33
CA ILE A 175 6.52 6.63 -3.67
C ILE A 175 5.11 6.75 -3.08
N ALA A 176 4.07 6.50 -3.89
CA ALA A 176 2.69 6.62 -3.46
C ALA A 176 2.37 5.71 -2.28
N ALA A 177 2.82 4.46 -2.28
CA ALA A 177 2.63 3.55 -1.15
C ALA A 177 3.30 4.06 0.14
N CYS A 178 4.47 4.68 0.06
CA CYS A 178 5.18 5.20 1.23
C CYS A 178 4.50 6.42 1.86
N VAL A 179 3.70 7.16 1.09
CA VAL A 179 3.08 8.40 1.56
C VAL A 179 1.56 8.36 1.63
N HIS A 180 0.87 7.34 1.11
CA HIS A 180 -0.59 7.44 0.91
C HIS A 180 -1.41 7.88 2.12
N ASP A 181 -1.08 7.37 3.32
CA ASP A 181 -1.70 7.80 4.59
C ASP A 181 -0.82 8.76 5.42
N LEU A 182 0.10 9.50 4.80
CA LEU A 182 1.00 10.39 5.53
C LEU A 182 0.21 11.45 6.32
N GLY A 183 0.43 11.51 7.62
CA GLY A 183 -0.27 12.45 8.50
C GLY A 183 -1.72 12.06 8.83
N HIS A 184 -2.09 10.78 8.67
CA HIS A 184 -3.40 10.27 9.08
C HIS A 184 -3.69 10.56 10.56
N ASP A 185 -4.85 11.16 10.84
CA ASP A 185 -5.20 11.66 12.19
C ASP A 185 -6.06 10.67 13.01
N GLY A 186 -6.28 9.47 12.48
CA GLY A 186 -7.13 8.43 13.08
C GLY A 186 -8.62 8.63 12.80
N ASN A 187 -9.01 9.76 12.18
CA ASN A 187 -10.38 10.03 11.79
C ASN A 187 -10.54 9.85 10.28
N GLY A 188 -11.67 9.30 9.87
CA GLY A 188 -12.02 9.24 8.45
C GLY A 188 -12.28 10.63 7.85
N ASN A 189 -12.79 10.66 6.62
CA ASN A 189 -13.17 11.89 5.93
C ASN A 189 -14.45 12.57 6.49
N MET A 190 -14.91 12.17 7.68
CA MET A 190 -16.04 12.77 8.39
C MET A 190 -15.60 13.31 9.74
N ILE A 191 -15.69 14.63 9.95
CA ILE A 191 -15.34 15.29 11.21
C ILE A 191 -16.61 15.87 11.81
N LYS A 192 -16.98 15.42 13.01
CA LYS A 192 -18.17 15.92 13.74
C LYS A 192 -19.43 15.92 12.87
N GLY A 193 -19.61 14.86 12.07
CA GLY A 193 -20.76 14.67 11.17
C GLY A 193 -20.69 15.43 9.84
N VAL A 194 -19.63 16.19 9.57
CA VAL A 194 -19.43 16.90 8.30
C VAL A 194 -18.44 16.11 7.43
N PHE A 195 -18.87 15.77 6.21
CA PHE A 195 -18.02 15.08 5.23
C PHE A 195 -17.08 16.07 4.51
N PHE A 196 -15.78 15.81 4.59
CA PHE A 196 -14.71 16.53 3.90
C PHE A 196 -14.08 15.59 2.89
N LYS A 197 -14.45 15.77 1.63
CA LYS A 197 -14.08 14.85 0.57
C LYS A 197 -12.57 14.76 0.37
N SER A 198 -12.05 13.54 0.40
CA SER A 198 -10.65 13.19 0.18
C SER A 198 -9.67 14.01 1.03
N ARG A 199 -10.06 14.29 2.28
CA ARG A 199 -9.30 15.15 3.19
C ARG A 199 -7.95 14.53 3.52
N MET A 200 -7.95 13.25 3.91
CA MET A 200 -6.71 12.55 4.29
C MET A 200 -5.76 12.41 3.12
N GLU A 201 -6.28 12.07 1.94
CA GLU A 201 -5.50 11.87 0.71
C GLU A 201 -4.88 13.19 0.23
N ARG A 202 -5.60 14.31 0.35
CA ARG A 202 -5.06 15.65 0.04
C ARG A 202 -3.99 16.07 1.02
N LEU A 203 -4.21 15.86 2.32
CA LEU A 203 -3.23 16.20 3.36
C LEU A 203 -1.94 15.40 3.18
N SER A 204 -2.06 14.11 2.91
CA SER A 204 -0.94 13.22 2.56
C SER A 204 -0.09 13.75 1.40
N PHE A 205 -0.74 14.21 0.32
CA PHE A 205 -0.06 14.85 -0.80
C PHE A 205 0.59 16.20 -0.39
N GLU A 206 -0.15 17.06 0.30
CA GLU A 206 0.34 18.38 0.74
C GLU A 206 1.56 18.25 1.65
N PHE A 207 1.57 17.27 2.54
CA PHE A 207 2.69 16.99 3.46
C PHE A 207 3.92 16.42 2.76
N SER A 208 3.73 15.54 1.78
CA SER A 208 4.85 14.89 1.09
C SER A 208 5.47 15.75 -0.01
N ARG A 209 4.65 16.52 -0.74
CA ARG A 209 5.06 17.26 -1.94
C ARG A 209 6.31 18.13 -1.78
N PRO A 210 6.47 18.98 -0.75
CA PRO A 210 7.65 19.86 -0.65
C PRO A 210 8.96 19.07 -0.55
N PHE A 211 8.93 17.91 0.09
CA PHE A 211 10.09 17.04 0.22
C PHE A 211 10.39 16.32 -1.09
N LEU A 212 9.35 15.85 -1.80
CA LEU A 212 9.50 15.17 -3.09
C LEU A 212 10.05 16.12 -4.17
N GLU A 213 9.53 17.34 -4.24
CA GLU A 213 10.03 18.41 -5.12
C GLU A 213 11.52 18.68 -4.81
N ARG A 214 11.86 18.82 -3.51
CA ARG A 214 13.25 19.07 -3.09
C ARG A 214 14.18 17.91 -3.42
N ALA A 215 13.69 16.68 -3.32
CA ALA A 215 14.43 15.46 -3.64
C ALA A 215 14.61 15.23 -5.16
N GLY A 216 13.96 16.02 -6.01
CA GLY A 216 14.16 16.01 -7.46
C GLY A 216 12.93 15.62 -8.28
N LEU A 217 11.79 15.28 -7.66
CA LEU A 217 10.53 15.04 -8.36
C LEU A 217 9.85 16.37 -8.71
N ALA A 218 10.53 17.19 -9.52
CA ALA A 218 10.11 18.55 -9.86
C ALA A 218 9.21 18.62 -11.11
N ASP A 219 9.01 17.51 -11.82
CA ASP A 219 8.05 17.46 -12.92
C ASP A 219 6.62 17.59 -12.38
N ALA A 220 5.96 18.69 -12.73
CA ALA A 220 4.61 18.99 -12.26
C ALA A 220 3.59 17.92 -12.68
N GLY A 221 3.81 17.24 -13.82
CA GLY A 221 2.96 16.16 -14.29
C GLY A 221 3.06 14.90 -13.43
N GLU A 222 4.27 14.52 -12.99
CA GLU A 222 4.47 13.40 -12.08
C GLU A 222 3.86 13.66 -10.69
N LEU A 223 3.97 14.90 -10.18
CA LEU A 223 3.31 15.30 -8.93
C LEU A 223 1.78 15.28 -9.04
N GLU A 224 1.22 15.73 -10.18
CA GLU A 224 -0.23 15.65 -10.42
C GLU A 224 -0.70 14.19 -10.49
N LYS A 225 0.06 13.31 -11.16
CA LYS A 225 -0.23 11.86 -11.18
C LYS A 225 -0.21 11.28 -9.76
N LEU A 226 0.78 11.63 -8.95
CA LEU A 226 0.85 11.20 -7.54
C LEU A 226 -0.41 11.62 -6.79
N ALA A 227 -0.80 12.90 -6.86
CA ALA A 227 -2.00 13.41 -6.21
C ALA A 227 -3.25 12.61 -6.63
N VAL A 228 -3.40 12.29 -7.92
CA VAL A 228 -4.52 11.47 -8.42
C VAL A 228 -4.48 10.04 -7.89
N MET A 229 -3.29 9.42 -7.83
CA MET A 229 -3.13 8.08 -7.25
C MET A 229 -3.57 8.06 -5.79
N LEU A 230 -3.16 9.05 -5.01
CA LEU A 230 -3.55 9.18 -3.60
C LEU A 230 -5.05 9.42 -3.45
N LEU A 231 -5.66 10.30 -4.26
CA LEU A 231 -7.11 10.48 -4.23
C LEU A 231 -7.87 9.17 -4.47
N CYS A 232 -7.34 8.25 -5.27
CA CYS A 232 -7.98 6.97 -5.58
C CYS A 232 -7.95 5.94 -4.42
N THR A 233 -7.27 6.22 -3.30
CA THR A 233 -7.40 5.41 -2.08
C THR A 233 -8.64 5.78 -1.25
N ASP A 234 -9.25 6.95 -1.51
CA ASP A 234 -10.48 7.39 -0.83
C ASP A 234 -11.68 6.53 -1.21
N VAL A 235 -12.17 5.77 -0.22
CA VAL A 235 -13.35 4.90 -0.34
C VAL A 235 -14.65 5.57 0.11
N THR A 236 -14.60 6.84 0.53
CA THR A 236 -15.71 7.54 1.17
C THR A 236 -16.44 8.54 0.25
N PRO A 237 -17.76 8.73 0.43
CA PRO A 237 -18.67 7.92 1.25
C PRO A 237 -18.82 6.51 0.67
N LEU A 238 -19.03 5.53 1.56
CA LEU A 238 -19.28 4.15 1.14
C LEU A 238 -20.49 4.08 0.20
N ASN A 239 -20.45 3.19 -0.79
CA ASN A 239 -21.51 2.99 -1.78
C ASN A 239 -21.84 4.20 -2.67
N SER A 240 -21.06 5.28 -2.61
CA SER A 240 -21.22 6.40 -3.52
C SER A 240 -20.52 6.12 -4.85
N PRO A 241 -21.20 6.17 -6.01
CA PRO A 241 -20.54 6.09 -7.31
C PRO A 241 -19.60 7.28 -7.56
N MET A 242 -19.77 8.36 -6.78
CA MET A 242 -18.95 9.57 -6.85
C MET A 242 -17.75 9.52 -5.91
N ASN A 243 -17.55 8.49 -5.09
CA ASN A 243 -16.28 8.39 -4.37
C ASN A 243 -15.12 8.15 -5.36
N PRO A 244 -13.90 8.59 -5.04
CA PRO A 244 -12.77 8.49 -5.96
C PRO A 244 -12.45 7.07 -6.42
N VAL A 245 -12.51 6.09 -5.51
CA VAL A 245 -12.24 4.69 -5.86
C VAL A 245 -13.21 4.17 -6.93
N ASN A 246 -14.51 4.45 -6.85
CA ASN A 246 -15.49 3.97 -7.82
C ASN A 246 -15.34 4.66 -9.18
N GLN A 247 -14.95 5.93 -9.18
CA GLN A 247 -14.62 6.67 -10.40
C GLN A 247 -13.37 6.09 -11.09
N MET A 248 -12.32 5.77 -10.32
CA MET A 248 -11.14 5.08 -10.83
C MET A 248 -11.50 3.69 -11.38
N LYS A 249 -12.30 2.90 -10.66
CA LYS A 249 -12.77 1.59 -11.15
C LYS A 249 -13.59 1.73 -12.42
N SER A 250 -14.38 2.79 -12.58
CA SER A 250 -15.11 3.09 -13.82
C SER A 250 -14.17 3.42 -14.97
N ALA A 251 -13.13 4.23 -14.73
CA ALA A 251 -12.07 4.49 -15.71
C ALA A 251 -11.32 3.23 -16.11
N TYR A 252 -11.05 2.32 -15.17
CA TYR A 252 -10.41 1.05 -15.47
C TYR A 252 -11.29 0.19 -16.39
N ARG A 253 -12.57 0.03 -16.06
CA ARG A 253 -13.51 -0.76 -16.89
C ARG A 253 -13.63 -0.20 -18.30
N PHE A 254 -13.68 1.13 -18.42
CA PHE A 254 -13.66 1.83 -19.70
C PHE A 254 -12.43 1.46 -20.55
N HIS A 255 -11.21 1.52 -19.98
CA HIS A 255 -9.97 1.26 -20.71
C HIS A 255 -9.69 -0.22 -21.00
N PHE A 256 -10.07 -1.11 -20.09
CA PHE A 256 -9.53 -2.48 -20.07
C PHE A 256 -10.60 -3.57 -20.22
N LEU A 257 -11.87 -3.30 -19.93
CA LEU A 257 -12.95 -4.31 -19.99
C LEU A 257 -13.95 -4.10 -21.14
N GLY A 258 -13.65 -3.18 -22.07
CA GLY A 258 -14.43 -2.96 -23.28
C GLY A 258 -15.74 -2.18 -23.08
N ASP A 259 -15.84 -1.42 -21.98
CA ASP A 259 -16.97 -0.52 -21.73
C ASP A 259 -16.86 0.79 -22.53
N ASP A 260 -15.70 1.10 -23.12
CA ASP A 260 -15.51 2.18 -24.11
C ASP A 260 -16.45 2.08 -25.32
N ARG A 261 -16.95 0.88 -25.63
CA ARG A 261 -17.93 0.65 -26.70
C ARG A 261 -19.35 1.09 -26.34
N LYS A 262 -19.62 1.42 -25.07
CA LYS A 262 -20.97 1.70 -24.56
C LYS A 262 -21.20 3.17 -24.22
N VAL A 263 -20.13 3.92 -23.92
CA VAL A 263 -20.21 5.31 -23.47
C VAL A 263 -19.05 6.13 -24.05
N ASP A 264 -19.35 7.32 -24.59
CA ASP A 264 -18.33 8.19 -25.21
C ASP A 264 -17.47 8.95 -24.18
N SER A 265 -17.98 9.13 -22.97
CA SER A 265 -17.24 9.80 -21.89
C SER A 265 -17.67 9.35 -20.51
N LEU A 266 -16.73 9.45 -19.57
CA LEU A 266 -16.98 9.22 -18.17
C LEU A 266 -17.24 10.58 -17.51
N ASN A 267 -18.32 10.71 -16.74
CA ASN A 267 -18.62 11.92 -15.98
C ASN A 267 -17.76 11.98 -14.70
N LEU A 268 -16.43 11.88 -14.87
CA LEU A 268 -15.48 11.94 -13.77
C LEU A 268 -15.38 13.37 -13.25
N GLU A 269 -15.15 13.48 -11.95
CA GLU A 269 -14.90 14.74 -11.30
C GLU A 269 -13.61 15.39 -11.80
N LYS A 270 -13.51 16.70 -11.59
CA LYS A 270 -12.43 17.53 -12.15
C LYS A 270 -11.04 16.94 -11.85
N ASP A 271 -10.80 16.56 -10.60
CA ASP A 271 -9.49 16.08 -10.15
C ASP A 271 -9.16 14.67 -10.64
N LEU A 272 -10.16 13.89 -11.09
CA LEU A 272 -9.99 12.52 -11.58
C LEU A 272 -10.17 12.40 -13.10
N ARG A 273 -10.49 13.50 -13.78
CA ARG A 273 -10.80 13.52 -15.23
C ARG A 273 -9.64 13.01 -16.08
N VAL A 274 -8.41 13.17 -15.61
CA VAL A 274 -7.22 12.66 -16.30
C VAL A 274 -7.25 11.14 -16.50
N LEU A 275 -7.90 10.39 -15.59
CA LEU A 275 -8.02 8.93 -15.67
C LEU A 275 -8.74 8.46 -16.93
N GLN A 276 -9.71 9.22 -17.44
CA GLN A 276 -10.39 8.87 -18.68
C GLN A 276 -9.44 8.85 -19.90
N LYS A 277 -8.34 9.61 -19.87
CA LYS A 277 -7.39 9.73 -20.99
C LYS A 277 -6.09 8.97 -20.74
N ASP A 278 -5.68 8.84 -19.49
CA ASP A 278 -4.44 8.16 -19.11
C ASP A 278 -4.73 6.76 -18.55
N LYS A 279 -4.70 5.77 -19.46
CA LYS A 279 -4.85 4.35 -19.12
C LYS A 279 -3.74 3.84 -18.18
N LYS A 280 -2.54 4.41 -18.26
CA LYS A 280 -1.39 3.99 -17.44
C LYS A 280 -1.57 4.50 -16.01
N LEU A 281 -1.92 5.77 -15.84
CA LEU A 281 -2.30 6.33 -14.53
C LEU A 281 -3.48 5.59 -13.91
N THR A 282 -4.51 5.27 -14.71
CA THR A 282 -5.66 4.47 -14.23
C THR A 282 -5.23 3.12 -13.68
N MET A 283 -4.35 2.41 -14.37
CA MET A 283 -3.82 1.13 -13.88
C MET A 283 -2.97 1.34 -12.61
N MET A 284 -2.11 2.37 -12.54
CA MET A 284 -1.31 2.65 -11.35
C MET A 284 -2.19 2.97 -10.13
N SER A 285 -3.21 3.83 -10.29
CA SER A 285 -4.18 4.13 -9.24
C SER A 285 -4.94 2.88 -8.76
N LEU A 286 -5.31 1.99 -9.69
CA LEU A 286 -5.94 0.72 -9.32
C LEU A 286 -4.99 -0.19 -8.55
N ILE A 287 -3.75 -0.36 -9.01
CA ILE A 287 -2.75 -1.20 -8.35
C ILE A 287 -2.44 -0.68 -6.93
N LEU A 288 -2.37 0.64 -6.73
CA LEU A 288 -2.22 1.23 -5.40
C LEU A 288 -3.41 0.89 -4.50
N HIS A 289 -4.64 1.12 -4.97
CA HIS A 289 -5.85 0.78 -4.21
C HIS A 289 -5.91 -0.70 -3.85
N GLU A 290 -5.58 -1.59 -4.80
CA GLU A 290 -5.58 -3.04 -4.57
C GLU A 290 -4.51 -3.47 -3.58
N ALA A 291 -3.33 -2.83 -3.58
CA ALA A 291 -2.28 -3.07 -2.60
C ALA A 291 -2.71 -2.64 -1.19
N ASP A 292 -3.37 -1.49 -1.08
CA ASP A 292 -3.87 -0.93 0.17
C ASP A 292 -4.89 -1.88 0.84
N VAL A 293 -5.87 -2.37 0.06
CA VAL A 293 -6.90 -3.28 0.59
C VAL A 293 -6.48 -4.75 0.65
N ALA A 294 -5.32 -5.13 0.10
CA ALA A 294 -4.95 -6.54 -0.06
C ALA A 294 -4.81 -7.30 1.27
N THR A 295 -4.33 -6.65 2.33
CA THR A 295 -4.21 -7.32 3.65
C THR A 295 -5.57 -7.60 4.29
N SER A 296 -6.55 -6.74 4.00
CA SER A 296 -7.93 -6.85 4.47
C SER A 296 -8.82 -7.72 3.57
N ALA A 297 -8.36 -8.12 2.38
CA ALA A 297 -9.19 -8.89 1.44
C ALA A 297 -8.53 -10.11 0.79
N GLY A 298 -7.24 -10.03 0.48
CA GLY A 298 -6.56 -10.90 -0.49
C GLY A 298 -5.57 -11.93 0.07
N LEU A 299 -5.20 -11.85 1.34
CA LEU A 299 -4.11 -12.67 1.89
C LEU A 299 -4.57 -13.91 2.68
N GLY A 300 -5.72 -13.83 3.36
CA GLY A 300 -6.30 -14.95 4.10
C GLY A 300 -7.32 -14.47 5.13
N TYR A 301 -8.19 -15.37 5.60
CA TYR A 301 -9.30 -14.99 6.49
C TYR A 301 -8.80 -14.52 7.86
N GLU A 302 -7.83 -15.21 8.45
CA GLU A 302 -7.27 -14.88 9.76
C GLU A 302 -6.59 -13.49 9.75
N MET A 303 -5.90 -13.17 8.65
CA MET A 303 -5.32 -11.85 8.45
C MET A 303 -6.39 -10.78 8.25
N THR A 304 -7.43 -11.06 7.44
CA THR A 304 -8.56 -10.14 7.28
C THR A 304 -9.26 -9.85 8.61
N GLN A 305 -9.44 -10.84 9.49
CA GLN A 305 -9.99 -10.64 10.82
C GLN A 305 -9.12 -9.70 11.66
N TYR A 306 -7.81 -9.93 11.65
CA TYR A 306 -6.82 -9.10 12.35
C TYR A 306 -6.85 -7.65 11.86
N GLU A 307 -6.80 -7.42 10.55
CA GLU A 307 -6.85 -6.07 9.96
C GLU A 307 -8.19 -5.38 10.25
N THR A 308 -9.31 -6.12 10.19
CA THR A 308 -10.62 -5.57 10.56
C THR A 308 -10.67 -5.16 12.02
N ALA A 309 -10.08 -5.95 12.93
CA ALA A 309 -9.99 -5.62 14.35
C ALA A 309 -9.14 -4.37 14.61
N LEU A 310 -8.00 -4.23 13.91
CA LEU A 310 -7.18 -3.02 13.98
C LEU A 310 -7.94 -1.79 13.48
N TYR A 311 -8.58 -1.90 12.30
CA TYR A 311 -9.30 -0.79 11.69
C TYR A 311 -10.44 -0.31 12.58
N ARG A 312 -11.27 -1.25 13.08
CA ARG A 312 -12.39 -0.91 13.96
C ARG A 312 -11.88 -0.20 15.19
N LYS A 313 -10.90 -0.76 15.92
CA LYS A 313 -10.29 -0.14 17.09
C LYS A 313 -9.75 1.27 16.84
N GLU A 314 -9.34 1.61 15.62
CA GLU A 314 -8.95 2.97 15.28
C GLU A 314 -10.14 3.91 15.07
N VAL A 315 -11.13 3.51 14.25
CA VAL A 315 -12.16 4.44 13.76
C VAL A 315 -13.44 4.45 14.61
N CYS A 316 -13.65 3.44 15.43
CA CYS A 316 -14.82 3.29 16.31
C CYS A 316 -14.52 2.34 17.47
N ASP A 317 -14.88 2.68 18.70
CA ASP A 317 -14.70 1.79 19.87
C ASP A 317 -15.60 0.53 19.87
N ASP A 318 -16.10 0.12 18.70
CA ASP A 318 -16.93 -1.05 18.49
C ASP A 318 -16.09 -2.29 18.17
N GLU A 319 -16.57 -3.46 18.60
CA GLU A 319 -15.95 -4.74 18.28
C GLU A 319 -16.00 -5.05 16.77
N ALA A 320 -14.90 -5.60 16.24
CA ALA A 320 -14.87 -6.14 14.89
C ALA A 320 -15.64 -7.46 14.80
N ARG A 321 -16.29 -7.70 13.66
CA ARG A 321 -17.29 -8.77 13.46
C ARG A 321 -17.28 -9.27 12.02
N PRO A 322 -17.72 -10.51 11.74
CA PRO A 322 -17.83 -11.06 10.40
C PRO A 322 -18.58 -10.19 9.40
N HIS A 323 -19.71 -9.58 9.77
CA HIS A 323 -20.48 -8.76 8.83
C HIS A 323 -19.68 -7.55 8.33
N HIS A 324 -18.76 -6.99 9.14
CA HIS A 324 -17.89 -5.90 8.70
C HIS A 324 -16.97 -6.33 7.54
N ILE A 325 -16.49 -7.58 7.55
CA ILE A 325 -15.73 -8.15 6.42
C ILE A 325 -16.63 -8.27 5.19
N VAL A 326 -17.85 -8.81 5.37
CA VAL A 326 -18.82 -8.97 4.27
C VAL A 326 -19.13 -7.60 3.62
N ASP A 327 -19.40 -6.59 4.44
CA ASP A 327 -19.67 -5.23 3.98
C ASP A 327 -18.46 -4.63 3.25
N PHE A 328 -17.25 -4.78 3.80
CA PHE A 328 -16.03 -4.31 3.15
C PHE A 328 -15.81 -4.97 1.78
N LEU A 329 -15.92 -6.31 1.72
CA LEU A 329 -15.72 -7.05 0.47
C LEU A 329 -16.81 -6.73 -0.57
N ASN A 330 -18.05 -6.51 -0.15
CA ASN A 330 -19.15 -6.16 -1.05
C ASN A 330 -19.07 -4.72 -1.54
N ASN A 331 -18.79 -3.77 -0.65
CA ASN A 331 -18.95 -2.33 -0.93
C ASN A 331 -17.64 -1.68 -1.41
N ILE A 332 -16.49 -2.10 -0.87
CA ILE A 332 -15.18 -1.56 -1.25
C ILE A 332 -14.56 -2.41 -2.35
N CYS A 333 -14.38 -3.72 -2.10
CA CYS A 333 -13.77 -4.58 -3.10
C CYS A 333 -14.72 -4.91 -4.25
N GLN A 334 -16.04 -4.78 -4.08
CA GLN A 334 -17.01 -5.23 -5.09
C GLN A 334 -16.81 -6.72 -5.44
N ARG A 335 -16.51 -7.52 -4.41
CA ARG A 335 -16.33 -8.98 -4.44
C ARG A 335 -15.21 -9.48 -5.37
N SER A 336 -14.34 -8.59 -5.84
CA SER A 336 -13.28 -8.95 -6.78
C SER A 336 -12.11 -7.96 -6.71
N MET A 337 -10.92 -8.43 -7.07
CA MET A 337 -9.88 -7.51 -7.54
C MET A 337 -10.14 -7.21 -9.02
N LEU A 338 -9.74 -6.08 -9.57
CA LEU A 338 -9.99 -5.75 -10.97
C LEU A 338 -8.78 -5.97 -11.87
N SER A 339 -7.55 -5.72 -11.39
CA SER A 339 -6.36 -5.92 -12.20
C SER A 339 -6.07 -7.41 -12.40
N GLU A 340 -5.51 -7.77 -13.56
CA GLU A 340 -5.08 -9.15 -13.83
C GLU A 340 -4.03 -9.62 -12.79
N ALA A 341 -3.14 -8.72 -12.38
CA ALA A 341 -2.12 -9.02 -11.37
C ALA A 341 -2.73 -9.34 -10.00
N ALA A 342 -3.68 -8.52 -9.53
CA ALA A 342 -4.35 -8.76 -8.25
C ALA A 342 -5.30 -9.96 -8.32
N GLN A 343 -5.93 -10.22 -9.46
CA GLN A 343 -6.69 -11.45 -9.69
C GLN A 343 -5.81 -12.69 -9.54
N LYS A 344 -4.61 -12.68 -10.16
CA LYS A 344 -3.64 -13.78 -10.07
C LYS A 344 -3.15 -14.03 -8.63
N LEU A 345 -2.98 -12.96 -7.85
CA LEU A 345 -2.45 -13.06 -6.48
C LEU A 345 -3.53 -13.34 -5.42
N TYR A 346 -4.73 -12.77 -5.55
CA TYR A 346 -5.65 -12.59 -4.42
C TYR A 346 -7.05 -13.17 -4.63
N ALA A 347 -7.48 -13.44 -5.87
CA ALA A 347 -8.89 -13.77 -6.15
C ALA A 347 -9.39 -15.00 -5.39
N ALA A 348 -8.59 -16.06 -5.34
CA ALA A 348 -8.94 -17.30 -4.65
C ALA A 348 -9.12 -17.08 -3.13
N ASN A 349 -8.21 -16.33 -2.51
CA ASN A 349 -8.29 -16.00 -1.09
C ASN A 349 -9.47 -15.08 -0.79
N LEU A 350 -9.71 -14.05 -1.62
CA LEU A 350 -10.85 -13.15 -1.44
C LEU A 350 -12.18 -13.91 -1.47
N ALA A 351 -12.36 -14.80 -2.45
CA ALA A 351 -13.56 -15.63 -2.55
C ALA A 351 -13.73 -16.53 -1.31
N ARG A 352 -12.64 -17.13 -0.82
CA ARG A 352 -12.65 -17.96 0.40
C ARG A 352 -12.98 -17.13 1.64
N THR A 353 -12.37 -15.97 1.81
CA THR A 353 -12.61 -15.02 2.91
C THR A 353 -14.08 -14.61 2.94
N LEU A 354 -14.69 -14.31 1.79
CA LEU A 354 -16.10 -13.95 1.71
C LEU A 354 -17.00 -15.11 2.18
N ILE A 355 -16.75 -16.34 1.70
CA ILE A 355 -17.53 -17.52 2.12
C ILE A 355 -17.44 -17.74 3.63
N LEU A 356 -16.22 -17.71 4.19
CA LEU A 356 -16.00 -17.92 5.62
C LEU A 356 -16.65 -16.81 6.47
N ALA A 357 -16.60 -15.56 6.00
CA ALA A 357 -17.26 -14.44 6.67
C ALA A 357 -18.79 -14.59 6.65
N GLU A 358 -19.39 -14.93 5.50
CA GLU A 358 -20.84 -15.17 5.37
C GLU A 358 -21.31 -16.35 6.24
N GLU A 359 -20.52 -17.41 6.33
CA GLU A 359 -20.78 -18.53 7.24
C GLU A 359 -20.72 -18.10 8.71
N ALA A 360 -19.71 -17.31 9.10
CA ALA A 360 -19.60 -16.78 10.45
C ALA A 360 -20.75 -15.84 10.82
N VAL A 361 -21.25 -15.02 9.89
CA VAL A 361 -22.48 -14.22 10.07
C VAL A 361 -23.69 -15.12 10.33
N LYS A 362 -23.88 -16.17 9.51
CA LYS A 362 -24.99 -17.13 9.69
C LYS A 362 -24.92 -17.90 11.01
N ASN A 363 -23.72 -18.06 11.56
CA ASN A 363 -23.45 -18.77 12.79
C ASN A 363 -23.43 -17.88 14.05
N GLY A 364 -23.91 -16.64 13.96
CA GLY A 364 -24.13 -15.76 15.12
C GLY A 364 -23.43 -14.41 15.06
N ASP A 365 -22.55 -14.18 14.07
CA ASP A 365 -21.82 -12.90 13.91
C ASP A 365 -21.06 -12.46 15.18
N GLU A 366 -20.46 -13.46 15.84
CA GLU A 366 -19.71 -13.26 17.09
C GLU A 366 -18.51 -12.32 16.88
N PRO A 367 -18.19 -11.46 17.86
CA PRO A 367 -17.08 -10.54 17.76
C PRO A 367 -15.74 -11.27 17.66
N PHE A 368 -14.82 -10.70 16.90
CA PHE A 368 -13.45 -11.18 16.81
C PHE A 368 -12.69 -10.89 18.12
N PRO A 369 -11.70 -11.73 18.46
CA PRO A 369 -10.80 -11.42 19.57
C PRO A 369 -10.03 -10.12 19.29
N ALA A 370 -9.52 -9.51 20.36
CA ALA A 370 -8.61 -8.39 20.25
C ALA A 370 -7.39 -8.76 19.37
N PRO A 371 -6.79 -7.81 18.62
CA PRO A 371 -5.69 -8.09 17.69
C PRO A 371 -4.55 -8.92 18.28
N GLU A 372 -4.14 -8.63 19.52
CA GLU A 372 -3.10 -9.34 20.28
C GLU A 372 -3.43 -10.81 20.62
N HIS A 373 -4.70 -11.20 20.49
CA HIS A 373 -5.23 -12.54 20.74
C HIS A 373 -5.80 -13.19 19.47
N SER A 374 -5.57 -12.60 18.31
CA SER A 374 -6.04 -13.15 17.03
C SER A 374 -5.33 -14.45 16.65
N ASP A 375 -6.05 -15.33 15.95
CA ASP A 375 -5.50 -16.58 15.39
C ASP A 375 -4.29 -16.29 14.48
N PHE A 376 -4.28 -15.12 13.82
CA PHE A 376 -3.15 -14.62 13.05
C PHE A 376 -1.89 -14.44 13.91
N ILE A 377 -1.94 -13.65 14.99
CA ILE A 377 -0.76 -13.39 15.84
C ILE A 377 -0.32 -14.66 16.59
N LEU A 378 -1.27 -15.46 17.08
CA LEU A 378 -0.97 -16.68 17.82
C LEU A 378 -0.45 -17.81 16.93
N GLY A 379 -0.58 -17.68 15.61
CA GLY A 379 -0.16 -18.69 14.64
C GLY A 379 -0.95 -19.99 14.73
N ILE A 380 -2.15 -19.93 15.30
CA ILE A 380 -3.07 -21.07 15.39
C ILE A 380 -3.70 -21.23 14.01
N THR A 381 -2.99 -21.89 13.10
CA THR A 381 -3.64 -22.43 11.92
C THR A 381 -4.55 -23.56 12.40
N LYS A 382 -5.87 -23.31 12.43
CA LYS A 382 -6.85 -24.36 12.66
C LYS A 382 -6.60 -25.43 11.60
N LYS A 383 -5.90 -26.51 11.99
CA LYS A 383 -5.78 -27.71 11.17
C LYS A 383 -7.19 -28.08 10.75
N ASN A 384 -7.38 -28.27 9.45
CA ASN A 384 -8.67 -28.58 8.82
C ASN A 384 -9.59 -29.38 9.76
N PRO A 385 -10.87 -29.00 9.92
CA PRO A 385 -11.84 -29.74 10.75
C PRO A 385 -12.16 -31.16 10.24
N GLY A 386 -11.35 -31.74 9.35
CA GLY A 386 -11.39 -33.13 8.89
C GLY A 386 -10.17 -33.98 9.29
N GLN A 387 -9.18 -33.45 10.03
CA GLN A 387 -8.06 -34.24 10.56
C GLN A 387 -8.14 -34.37 12.08
N SER A 388 -9.20 -35.02 12.57
CA SER A 388 -9.16 -35.64 13.90
C SER A 388 -8.23 -36.84 13.83
N LYS A 389 -6.97 -36.66 14.24
CA LYS A 389 -6.19 -37.79 14.74
C LYS A 389 -6.71 -38.06 16.14
N ALA A 390 -7.47 -39.15 16.27
CA ALA A 390 -7.64 -39.82 17.53
C ALA A 390 -6.25 -40.05 18.13
N ILE A 391 -6.01 -39.43 19.29
CA ILE A 391 -4.92 -39.79 20.17
C ILE A 391 -5.58 -40.59 21.28
N ASN A 392 -5.31 -41.89 21.30
CA ASN A 392 -5.49 -42.75 22.45
C ASN A 392 -4.45 -42.41 23.51
#